data_AF-A0A6J2J8F4-F1
#
_entry.id   AF-A0A6J2J8F4-F1
#
_cell.length_a   1.000
_cell.length_b   1.000
_cell.length_c   1.000
_cell.angle_alpha   90.00
_cell.angle_beta   90.00
_cell.angle_gamma   90.00
#
_symmetry.space_group_name_H-M   'P 1'
#
loop_
_entity.id
_entity.type
_entity.pdbx_description
1 polymer ?
#
loop_
_entity_poly.entity_id
_entity_poly.type
_entity_poly.pdbx_seq_one_letter_code
_entity_poly.pdbx_strand_id
1 'polypeptide(L)'
;MLQLSKPSNFGDEFVLRSVDWIENLPWHDGDIVKTQKDRFEINLLVKDFTAEQIQVKVADDFIVIEAKHEEKKDEQGFISRHFVRKYKLPQGSQPNKITSTLSADGVLKIVVPKETAVLKDTAIPVAYEDSKKPNSKL
;
A
#
# COMPACT_ATOMS: atom_id res chain seq x y z
N MET A 1 -3.37 -59.36 -10.71
CA MET A 1 -3.29 -58.11 -11.50
C MET A 1 -4.55 -57.31 -11.22
N LEU A 2 -4.45 -56.24 -10.42
CA LEU A 2 -5.56 -55.33 -10.15
C LEU A 2 -5.44 -54.17 -11.13
N GLN A 3 -6.46 -53.94 -11.95
CA GLN A 3 -6.51 -52.77 -12.83
C GLN A 3 -6.73 -51.52 -11.98
N LEU A 4 -5.77 -50.59 -12.05
CA LEU A 4 -5.84 -49.27 -11.43
C LEU A 4 -6.79 -48.40 -12.28
N SER A 5 -7.99 -48.11 -11.77
CA SER A 5 -8.90 -47.16 -12.40
C SER A 5 -8.28 -45.76 -12.36
N LYS A 6 -8.23 -45.09 -13.52
CA LYS A 6 -7.75 -43.70 -13.61
C LYS A 6 -8.54 -42.81 -12.64
N PRO A 7 -7.88 -41.94 -11.85
CA PRO A 7 -8.60 -40.99 -11.03
C PRO A 7 -9.31 -39.97 -11.94
N SER A 8 -10.43 -39.46 -11.44
CA SER A 8 -11.18 -38.36 -12.03
C SER A 8 -10.28 -37.11 -12.11
N ASN A 9 -10.18 -36.49 -13.28
CA ASN A 9 -9.40 -35.26 -13.50
C ASN A 9 -10.05 -34.00 -12.89
N PHE A 10 -10.88 -34.16 -11.86
CA PHE A 10 -11.50 -33.04 -11.18
C PHE A 10 -10.99 -32.98 -9.74
N GLY A 11 -10.24 -31.91 -9.46
CA GLY A 11 -9.64 -31.62 -8.16
C GLY A 11 -8.32 -32.33 -7.93
N ASP A 12 -7.34 -31.61 -7.36
CA ASP A 12 -6.16 -32.14 -6.66
C ASP A 12 -4.78 -32.14 -7.35
N GLU A 13 -4.61 -31.43 -8.47
CA GLU A 13 -3.26 -30.96 -8.87
C GLU A 13 -3.22 -29.43 -9.11
N PHE A 14 -4.29 -28.86 -9.67
CA PHE A 14 -4.41 -27.41 -9.84
C PHE A 14 -4.60 -26.67 -8.51
N VAL A 15 -5.29 -27.29 -7.55
CA VAL A 15 -5.46 -26.74 -6.19
C VAL A 15 -4.16 -26.77 -5.41
N LEU A 16 -3.26 -27.73 -5.65
CA LEU A 16 -1.96 -27.76 -4.96
C LEU A 16 -1.00 -26.69 -5.50
N ARG A 17 -1.07 -26.37 -6.80
CA ARG A 17 -0.50 -25.12 -7.31
C ARG A 17 -1.23 -23.87 -6.82
N SER A 18 -2.42 -23.98 -6.23
CA SER A 18 -3.14 -22.84 -5.62
C SER A 18 -2.75 -22.62 -4.16
N VAL A 19 -2.10 -23.59 -3.49
CA VAL A 19 -1.67 -23.49 -2.09
C VAL A 19 -0.18 -23.15 -1.96
N ASP A 20 0.64 -23.49 -2.96
CA ASP A 20 1.97 -22.87 -3.16
C ASP A 20 1.90 -21.35 -3.44
N TRP A 21 0.70 -20.80 -3.63
CA TRP A 21 0.40 -19.38 -3.83
C TRP A 21 0.05 -18.62 -2.54
N ILE A 22 0.11 -19.23 -1.36
CA ILE A 22 -0.10 -18.53 -0.08
C ILE A 22 1.22 -18.32 0.66
N GLU A 23 2.24 -19.16 0.46
CA GLU A 23 3.53 -19.03 1.16
C GLU A 23 4.70 -18.49 0.30
N ASN A 24 4.59 -18.50 -1.04
CA ASN A 24 5.62 -17.97 -1.96
C ASN A 24 5.05 -16.98 -3.00
N LEU A 25 4.31 -15.96 -2.55
CA LEU A 25 3.83 -14.91 -3.46
C LEU A 25 4.99 -13.96 -3.86
N PRO A 26 5.27 -13.75 -5.16
CA PRO A 26 6.22 -12.73 -5.67
C PRO A 26 5.77 -11.28 -5.41
N TRP A 27 4.79 -11.10 -4.52
CA TRP A 27 4.15 -9.84 -4.18
C TRP A 27 4.65 -9.25 -2.84
N HIS A 28 5.63 -9.89 -2.19
CA HIS A 28 6.36 -9.30 -1.07
C HIS A 28 7.67 -8.60 -1.51
N ASP A 29 8.20 -8.92 -2.70
CA ASP A 29 9.49 -8.36 -3.17
C ASP A 29 9.37 -7.21 -4.18
N GLY A 30 8.16 -6.85 -4.63
CA GLY A 30 7.95 -5.83 -5.67
C GLY A 30 7.43 -4.47 -5.17
N ASP A 31 6.92 -4.41 -3.94
CA ASP A 31 6.32 -3.21 -3.39
C ASP A 31 7.37 -2.30 -2.78
N ILE A 32 7.54 -1.12 -3.36
CA ILE A 32 8.47 -0.13 -2.82
C ILE A 32 7.67 1.03 -2.25
N VAL A 33 7.53 1.02 -0.93
CA VAL A 33 6.92 2.12 -0.17
C VAL A 33 8.03 2.99 0.42
N LYS A 34 8.05 4.27 0.04
CA LYS A 34 9.06 5.25 0.49
C LYS A 34 8.38 6.41 1.18
N THR A 35 8.75 6.66 2.43
CA THR A 35 8.37 7.88 3.14
C THR A 35 9.56 8.82 3.20
N GLN A 36 9.44 9.97 2.55
CA GLN A 36 10.43 11.04 2.56
C GLN A 36 9.90 12.23 3.37
N LYS A 37 10.73 13.28 3.51
CA LYS A 37 10.37 14.49 4.25
C LYS A 37 9.22 15.23 3.56
N ASP A 38 9.27 15.31 2.23
CA ASP A 38 8.42 16.11 1.35
C ASP A 38 7.37 15.30 0.57
N ARG A 39 7.44 13.95 0.60
CA ARG A 39 6.47 13.09 -0.07
C ARG A 39 6.40 11.68 0.53
N PHE A 40 5.32 11.00 0.21
CA PHE A 40 5.10 9.58 0.40
C PHE A 40 4.87 8.93 -0.96
N GLU A 41 5.58 7.85 -1.27
CA GLU A 41 5.57 7.21 -2.58
C GLU A 41 5.33 5.71 -2.45
N ILE A 42 4.45 5.17 -3.28
CA ILE A 42 4.18 3.73 -3.40
C ILE A 42 4.46 3.34 -4.84
N ASN A 43 5.25 2.29 -5.04
CA ASN A 43 5.40 1.62 -6.34
C ASN A 43 4.91 0.18 -6.17
N LEU A 44 3.93 -0.20 -6.97
CA LEU A 44 3.25 -1.49 -6.92
C LEU A 44 3.27 -2.12 -8.32
N LEU A 45 3.82 -3.32 -8.44
CA LEU A 45 3.72 -4.07 -9.70
C LEU A 45 2.27 -4.56 -9.88
N VAL A 46 1.64 -4.26 -11.01
CA VAL A 46 0.23 -4.58 -11.34
C VAL A 46 0.07 -5.10 -12.78
N LYS A 47 1.11 -5.76 -13.31
CA LYS A 47 1.20 -6.21 -14.72
C LYS A 47 0.02 -7.05 -15.25
N ASP A 48 -0.75 -7.68 -14.36
CA ASP A 48 -1.92 -8.49 -14.73
C ASP A 48 -3.21 -7.66 -14.93
N PHE A 49 -3.14 -6.33 -14.77
CA PHE A 49 -4.27 -5.41 -14.83
C PHE A 49 -4.00 -4.26 -15.81
N THR A 50 -5.04 -3.84 -16.52
CA THR A 50 -5.00 -2.58 -17.30
C THR A 50 -5.32 -1.38 -16.42
N ALA A 51 -5.05 -0.16 -16.91
CA ALA A 51 -5.33 1.07 -16.18
C ALA A 51 -6.81 1.18 -15.78
N GLU A 52 -7.72 0.76 -16.66
CA GLU A 52 -9.18 0.82 -16.46
C GLU A 52 -9.66 -0.17 -15.40
N GLN A 53 -8.87 -1.21 -15.13
CA GLN A 53 -9.16 -2.23 -14.11
C GLN A 53 -8.68 -1.82 -12.73
N ILE A 54 -7.98 -0.68 -12.60
CA ILE A 54 -7.37 -0.21 -11.35
C ILE A 54 -8.09 1.05 -10.88
N GLN A 55 -8.53 1.04 -9.62
CA GLN A 55 -9.04 2.18 -8.91
C GLN A 55 -8.09 2.56 -7.77
N VAL A 56 -7.75 3.84 -7.69
CA VAL A 56 -7.01 4.43 -6.56
C VAL A 56 -7.91 5.48 -5.91
N LYS A 57 -8.09 5.39 -4.59
CA LYS A 57 -8.87 6.37 -3.81
C LYS A 57 -8.24 6.63 -2.45
N VAL A 58 -8.63 7.75 -1.84
CA VAL A 58 -8.34 8.02 -0.43
C VAL A 58 -9.61 7.79 0.38
N ALA A 59 -9.53 6.98 1.43
CA ALA A 59 -10.63 6.73 2.36
C ALA A 59 -10.06 6.45 3.76
N ASP A 60 -10.62 7.09 4.80
CA ASP A 60 -10.27 6.86 6.21
C ASP A 60 -8.76 7.00 6.53
N ASP A 61 -8.11 7.99 5.93
CA ASP A 61 -6.66 8.21 5.91
C ASP A 61 -5.82 7.07 5.29
N PHE A 62 -6.42 6.24 4.44
CA PHE A 62 -5.70 5.25 3.65
C PHE A 62 -5.75 5.62 2.18
N ILE A 63 -4.65 5.34 1.48
CA ILE A 63 -4.69 5.12 0.04
C ILE A 63 -5.18 3.70 -0.17
N VAL A 64 -6.30 3.55 -0.85
CA VAL A 64 -6.91 2.27 -1.19
C VAL A 64 -6.72 2.05 -2.69
N ILE A 65 -6.02 0.97 -3.02
CA ILE A 65 -5.80 0.51 -4.38
C ILE A 65 -6.63 -0.76 -4.56
N GLU A 66 -7.54 -0.75 -5.49
CA GLU A 66 -8.36 -1.90 -5.86
C GLU A 66 -8.13 -2.20 -7.34
N ALA A 67 -7.78 -3.44 -7.68
CA ALA A 67 -7.66 -3.84 -9.08
C ALA A 67 -8.48 -5.10 -9.33
N LYS A 68 -9.35 -5.06 -10.36
CA LYS A 68 -10.29 -6.13 -10.67
C LYS A 68 -10.24 -6.51 -12.16
N HIS A 69 -9.88 -7.75 -12.41
CA HIS A 69 -9.97 -8.42 -13.69
C HIS A 69 -11.13 -9.42 -13.61
N GLU A 70 -12.26 -9.06 -14.22
CA GLU A 70 -13.41 -9.96 -14.34
C GLU A 70 -13.05 -11.24 -15.07
N GLU A 71 -13.82 -12.31 -14.82
CA GLU A 71 -13.63 -13.58 -15.49
C GLU A 71 -13.62 -13.42 -17.02
N LYS A 72 -12.49 -13.77 -17.63
CA LYS A 72 -12.32 -13.79 -19.08
C LYS A 72 -11.79 -15.13 -19.51
N LYS A 73 -12.25 -15.59 -20.67
CA LYS A 73 -11.71 -16.78 -21.31
C LYS A 73 -10.30 -16.50 -21.82
N ASP A 74 -9.35 -17.36 -21.49
CA ASP A 74 -7.98 -17.35 -22.01
C ASP A 74 -7.69 -18.65 -22.79
N GLU A 75 -6.42 -18.87 -23.15
CA GLU A 75 -5.99 -20.06 -23.91
C GLU A 75 -6.22 -21.38 -23.16
N GLN A 76 -6.27 -21.34 -21.82
CA GLN A 76 -6.26 -22.52 -20.95
C GLN A 76 -7.56 -22.69 -20.14
N GLY A 77 -8.46 -21.72 -20.16
CA GLY A 77 -9.72 -21.76 -19.44
C GLY A 77 -10.30 -20.39 -19.21
N PHE A 78 -10.65 -20.10 -17.96
CA PHE A 78 -11.19 -18.82 -17.51
C PHE A 78 -10.30 -18.28 -16.40
N ILE A 79 -10.05 -16.98 -16.43
CA ILE A 79 -9.21 -16.30 -15.45
C ILE A 79 -9.90 -15.06 -14.89
N SER A 80 -9.91 -14.95 -13.57
CA SER A 80 -10.30 -13.75 -12.84
C SER A 80 -9.24 -13.42 -11.79
N ARG A 81 -9.04 -12.13 -11.51
CA ARG A 81 -8.12 -11.66 -10.47
C ARG A 81 -8.72 -10.44 -9.77
N HIS A 82 -8.60 -10.37 -8.45
CA HIS A 82 -9.04 -9.21 -7.68
C HIS A 82 -8.12 -9.02 -6.48
N PHE A 83 -7.66 -7.78 -6.26
CA PHE A 83 -6.97 -7.43 -5.02
C PHE A 83 -7.40 -6.06 -4.51
N VAL A 84 -7.26 -5.88 -3.20
CA VAL A 84 -7.37 -4.59 -2.52
C VAL A 84 -6.17 -4.42 -1.59
N ARG A 85 -5.42 -3.33 -1.75
CA ARG A 85 -4.34 -2.92 -0.84
C ARG A 85 -4.64 -1.58 -0.21
N LYS A 86 -4.29 -1.43 1.06
CA LYS A 86 -4.46 -0.21 1.82
C LYS A 86 -3.13 0.23 2.40
N TYR A 87 -2.75 1.48 2.18
CA TYR A 87 -1.55 2.08 2.76
C TYR A 87 -1.97 3.28 3.60
N LYS A 88 -1.59 3.27 4.89
CA LYS A 88 -1.90 4.40 5.79
C LYS A 88 -1.15 5.64 5.29
N LEU A 89 -1.85 6.76 5.17
CA LEU A 89 -1.24 8.05 4.87
C LEU A 89 -0.41 8.52 6.06
N PRO A 90 0.88 8.87 5.85
CA PRO A 90 1.67 9.51 6.89
C PRO A 90 1.09 10.86 7.34
N GLN A 91 1.41 11.27 8.57
CA GLN A 91 1.07 12.61 9.03
C GLN A 91 1.69 13.68 8.13
N GLY A 92 0.94 14.75 7.89
CA GLY A 92 1.36 15.87 7.04
C GLY A 92 1.22 15.59 5.54
N SER A 93 0.72 14.41 5.12
CA SER A 93 0.33 14.18 3.74
C SER A 93 -0.74 15.17 3.26
N GLN A 94 -0.70 15.54 1.99
CA GLN A 94 -1.66 16.42 1.32
C GLN A 94 -2.49 15.59 0.32
N PRO A 95 -3.61 14.96 0.74
CA PRO A 95 -4.36 14.01 -0.10
C PRO A 95 -4.92 14.63 -1.38
N ASN A 96 -5.24 15.92 -1.34
CA ASN A 96 -5.78 16.67 -2.48
C ASN A 96 -4.75 16.89 -3.60
N LYS A 97 -3.47 16.57 -3.37
CA LYS A 97 -2.38 16.72 -4.35
C LYS A 97 -1.77 15.37 -4.74
N ILE A 98 -2.46 14.27 -4.51
CA ILE A 98 -2.01 12.95 -4.92
C ILE A 98 -1.95 12.86 -6.44
N THR A 99 -0.93 12.17 -6.93
CA THR A 99 -0.82 11.78 -8.34
C THR A 99 -0.60 10.29 -8.45
N SER A 100 -1.06 9.71 -9.55
CA SER A 100 -0.87 8.29 -9.88
C SER A 100 -0.52 8.11 -11.35
N THR A 101 0.44 7.23 -11.65
CA THR A 101 0.84 6.90 -13.01
C THR A 101 1.08 5.39 -13.13
N LEU A 102 0.61 4.77 -14.20
CA LEU A 102 0.93 3.39 -14.54
C LEU A 102 1.96 3.39 -15.68
N SER A 103 3.10 2.75 -15.45
CA SER A 103 4.14 2.59 -16.47
C SER A 103 3.87 1.39 -17.40
N ALA A 104 4.53 1.38 -18.56
CA ALA A 104 4.36 0.33 -19.58
C ALA A 104 4.82 -1.07 -19.12
N ASP A 105 5.75 -1.15 -18.17
CA ASP A 105 6.19 -2.38 -17.50
C ASP A 105 5.26 -2.80 -16.34
N GLY A 106 4.13 -2.11 -16.17
CA GLY A 106 3.09 -2.48 -15.23
C GLY A 106 3.34 -2.03 -13.79
N VAL A 107 4.13 -0.98 -13.56
CA VAL A 107 4.34 -0.41 -12.22
C VAL A 107 3.38 0.77 -11.98
N LEU A 108 2.47 0.60 -11.02
CA LEU A 108 1.64 1.67 -10.51
C LEU A 108 2.44 2.49 -9.48
N LYS A 109 2.75 3.73 -9.83
CA LYS A 109 3.37 4.70 -8.94
C LYS A 109 2.32 5.67 -8.41
N ILE A 110 2.26 5.83 -7.08
CA ILE A 110 1.42 6.81 -6.40
C ILE A 110 2.32 7.73 -5.58
N VAL A 111 2.18 9.04 -5.74
CA VAL A 111 2.94 10.04 -5.00
C VAL A 111 1.99 10.96 -4.25
N VAL A 112 2.25 11.12 -2.96
CA VAL A 112 1.50 12.01 -2.07
C VAL A 112 2.46 13.04 -1.49
N PRO A 113 2.35 14.33 -1.87
CA PRO A 113 3.14 15.38 -1.25
C PRO A 113 2.89 15.45 0.26
N LYS A 114 3.93 15.82 1.01
CA LYS A 114 3.85 16.07 2.45
C LYS A 114 4.21 17.53 2.72
N GLU A 115 3.46 18.15 3.61
CA GLU A 115 3.75 19.48 4.11
C GLU A 115 5.03 19.43 4.94
N THR A 116 6.07 20.11 4.47
CA THR A 116 7.29 20.26 5.26
C THR A 116 7.08 21.41 6.22
N ALA A 117 6.97 21.09 7.51
CA ALA A 117 7.02 22.14 8.54
C ALA A 117 8.39 22.81 8.46
N VAL A 118 8.42 24.03 7.92
CA VAL A 118 9.58 24.92 8.08
C VAL A 118 9.53 25.42 9.51
N LEU A 119 10.29 24.78 10.39
CA LEU A 119 10.54 25.33 11.73
C LEU A 119 11.25 26.67 11.50
N LYS A 120 10.53 27.77 11.73
CA LYS A 120 11.14 29.10 11.79
C LYS A 120 11.81 29.22 13.16
N ASP A 121 13.05 29.69 13.19
CA ASP A 121 13.75 30.01 14.43
C ASP A 121 12.85 30.91 15.29
N THR A 122 12.46 30.41 16.46
CA THR A 122 11.60 31.14 17.39
C THR A 122 12.35 31.26 18.70
N ALA A 123 12.63 32.49 19.12
CA ALA A 123 13.23 32.75 20.42
C ALA A 123 12.25 32.39 21.53
N ILE A 124 12.65 31.50 22.43
CA ILE A 124 11.87 31.13 23.61
C ILE A 124 12.24 32.11 24.74
N PRO A 125 11.30 32.96 25.23
CA PRO A 125 11.61 33.88 26.32
C PRO A 125 11.81 33.10 27.63
N VAL A 126 12.90 33.40 28.33
CA VAL A 126 13.16 32.85 29.67
C VAL A 126 12.38 33.69 30.68
N ALA A 127 11.39 33.09 31.33
CA ALA A 127 10.68 33.72 32.44
C ALA A 127 11.48 33.56 33.73
N TYR A 128 11.61 34.64 34.50
CA TYR A 128 12.17 34.61 35.84
C TYR A 128 11.12 34.11 36.82
N GLU A 129 11.44 33.09 37.60
CA GLU A 129 10.57 32.59 38.67
C GLU A 129 10.99 33.25 39.99
N ASP A 130 10.17 34.19 40.46
CA ASP A 130 10.38 34.87 41.75
C ASP A 130 10.18 33.87 42.91
N SER A 131 11.28 33.31 43.41
CA SER A 131 11.31 32.64 44.71
C SER A 131 11.22 33.68 45.83
N LYS A 132 10.01 34.13 46.16
CA LYS A 132 9.76 34.93 47.38
C LYS A 132 10.24 34.12 48.59
N LYS A 133 11.37 34.52 49.19
CA LYS A 133 11.84 33.97 50.46
C LYS A 133 10.77 34.21 51.54
N PRO A 134 10.40 33.20 52.35
CA PRO A 134 9.48 33.41 53.46
C PRO A 134 10.09 34.41 54.46
N ASN A 135 9.36 35.48 54.73
CA ASN A 135 9.70 36.50 55.72
C ASN A 135 9.97 35.85 57.08
N SER A 136 11.19 35.98 57.59
CA SER A 136 11.47 35.75 59.02
C SER A 136 10.88 36.91 59.81
N LYS A 137 9.77 36.67 60.53
CA LYS A 137 9.34 37.57 61.61
C LYS A 137 10.27 37.38 62.82
N LEU A 138 10.64 38.53 63.38
CA LEU A 138 11.42 38.74 64.60
C LEU A 138 10.92 37.91 65.79
#